data_AF-A0A0B6Z0J9-F1
#
_entry.id   AF-A0A0B6Z0J9-F1
#
_cell.length_a   1.000
_cell.length_b   1.000
_cell.length_c   1.000
_cell.angle_alpha   90.00
_cell.angle_beta   90.00
_cell.angle_gamma   90.00
#
_symmetry.space_group_name_H-M   'P 1'
#
loop_
_entity.id
_entity.type
_entity.pdbx_description
1 polymer ?
#
loop_
_entity_poly.entity_id
_entity_poly.type
_entity_poly.pdbx_seq_one_letter_code
_entity_poly.pdbx_strand_id
1 'polypeptide(L)'
;VKVINLDTPMFAPDIEEIRPSPVVSRRGYVNFMEDYSNGWIKKWVVVRRPYVFIYNNEKDPIVRGIINLVTSNIEYSEDQQ
;
A
#
# COMPACT_ATOMS: atom_id res chain seq x y z
N VAL A 1 -25.23 29.52 1.28
CA VAL A 1 -25.16 28.39 2.23
C VAL A 1 -26.02 27.28 1.67
N LYS A 2 -25.43 26.15 1.27
CA LYS A 2 -26.20 25.03 0.70
C LYS A 2 -26.88 24.31 1.87
N VAL A 3 -28.21 24.40 1.95
CA VAL A 3 -28.99 23.70 2.99
C VAL A 3 -28.90 22.22 2.69
N ILE A 4 -28.30 21.46 3.61
CA ILE A 4 -28.19 20.01 3.50
C ILE A 4 -29.56 19.46 3.88
N ASN A 5 -30.22 18.79 2.93
CA ASN A 5 -31.48 18.11 3.17
C ASN A 5 -31.19 16.81 3.96
N LEU A 6 -31.68 16.74 5.19
CA LEU A 6 -31.46 15.62 6.13
C LEU A 6 -32.37 14.40 5.85
N ASP A 7 -33.31 14.51 4.91
CA ASP A 7 -34.28 13.46 4.59
C ASP A 7 -33.72 12.43 3.56
N THR A 8 -32.49 12.65 3.07
CA THR A 8 -31.78 11.72 2.18
C THR A 8 -30.79 10.88 3.01
N PRO A 9 -30.76 9.54 2.88
CA PRO A 9 -29.75 8.73 3.57
C PRO A 9 -28.36 9.18 3.15
N MET A 10 -27.62 9.74 4.10
CA MET A 10 -26.27 10.25 3.90
C MET A 10 -25.28 9.12 4.17
N PHE A 11 -24.55 8.69 3.14
CA PHE A 11 -23.41 7.81 3.32
C PHE A 11 -22.27 8.62 3.95
N ALA A 12 -21.91 8.30 5.19
CA ALA A 12 -20.70 8.79 5.82
C ALA A 12 -19.58 7.76 5.63
N PRO A 13 -18.36 8.17 5.24
CA PRO A 13 -17.23 7.27 5.21
C PRO A 13 -16.86 6.86 6.63
N ASP A 14 -16.64 5.56 6.84
CA ASP A 14 -15.96 5.08 8.04
C ASP A 14 -14.45 5.29 7.86
N ILE A 15 -13.82 5.97 8.82
CA ILE A 15 -12.41 6.36 8.76
C ILE A 15 -11.74 5.87 10.04
N GLU A 16 -10.76 4.99 9.87
CA GLU A 16 -9.90 4.53 10.96
C GLU A 16 -8.50 5.13 10.82
N GLU A 17 -8.01 5.79 11.88
CA GLU A 17 -6.61 6.19 11.96
C GLU A 17 -5.76 5.00 12.41
N ILE A 18 -4.86 4.54 11.54
CA ILE A 18 -3.88 3.52 11.88
C ILE A 18 -2.53 4.19 12.11
N ARG A 19 -1.92 3.95 13.28
CA ARG A 19 -0.53 4.36 13.57
C ARG A 19 0.43 3.20 13.25
N PRO A 20 1.23 3.30 12.17
CA PRO A 20 2.18 2.25 11.83
C PRO A 20 3.25 2.10 12.91
N SER A 21 3.72 0.87 13.13
CA SER A 21 4.87 0.63 14.00
C SER A 21 6.09 1.45 13.54
N PRO A 22 6.86 2.07 14.46
CA PRO A 22 8.10 2.74 14.10
C PRO A 22 9.20 1.75 13.69
N VAL A 23 9.05 0.47 14.02
CA VAL A 23 10.04 -0.57 13.75
C VAL A 23 10.00 -1.00 12.28
N VAL A 24 11.12 -0.81 11.58
CA VAL A 24 11.31 -1.29 10.21
C VAL A 24 12.04 -2.64 10.25
N SER A 25 11.37 -3.70 9.78
CA SER A 25 11.99 -5.03 9.69
C SER A 25 12.94 -5.13 8.49
N ARG A 26 12.57 -4.52 7.35
CA ARG A 26 13.39 -4.48 6.14
C ARG A 26 13.01 -3.30 5.26
N ARG A 27 13.95 -2.78 4.50
CA ARG A 27 13.73 -1.78 3.45
C ARG A 27 14.67 -1.99 2.27
N GLY A 28 14.24 -1.63 1.08
CA GLY A 28 15.04 -1.81 -0.13
C GLY A 28 14.26 -1.55 -1.41
N TYR A 29 14.97 -1.57 -2.54
CA TYR A 29 14.34 -1.51 -3.84
C TYR A 29 13.87 -2.88 -4.31
N VAL A 30 12.67 -2.94 -4.86
CA VAL A 30 12.07 -4.14 -5.46
C VAL A 30 11.49 -3.76 -6.83
N ASN A 31 11.58 -4.65 -7.80
CA ASN A 31 10.93 -4.48 -9.10
C ASN A 31 9.52 -5.08 -9.03
N PHE A 32 8.52 -4.28 -9.43
CA PHE A 32 7.13 -4.69 -9.56
C PHE A 32 6.80 -4.80 -11.04
N MET A 33 5.99 -5.78 -11.41
CA MET A 33 5.39 -5.83 -12.75
C MET A 33 4.23 -4.82 -12.79
N GLU A 34 4.19 -3.98 -13.83
CA GLU A 34 3.10 -3.03 -14.03
C GLU A 34 1.96 -3.67 -14.84
N ASP A 35 0.73 -3.59 -14.32
CA ASP A 35 -0.45 -4.27 -14.87
C ASP A 35 -0.76 -3.88 -16.33
N TYR A 36 -0.42 -2.66 -16.75
CA TYR A 36 -0.84 -2.10 -18.04
C TYR A 36 0.23 -2.12 -19.13
N SER A 37 1.51 -2.05 -18.75
CA SER A 37 2.61 -1.91 -19.71
C SER A 37 3.45 -3.17 -19.88
N ASN A 38 3.22 -4.20 -19.05
CA ASN A 38 4.13 -5.36 -18.88
C ASN A 38 5.59 -4.92 -18.61
N GLY A 39 5.78 -3.71 -18.09
CA GLY A 39 7.08 -3.17 -17.73
C GLY A 39 7.42 -3.46 -16.28
N TRP A 40 8.72 -3.64 -16.01
CA TRP A 40 9.24 -3.71 -14.66
C TRP A 40 9.52 -2.30 -14.12
N ILE A 41 8.94 -1.99 -12.97
CA ILE A 41 9.13 -0.72 -12.27
C ILE A 41 9.82 -0.93 -10.93
N LYS A 42 10.92 -0.21 -10.72
CA LYS A 42 11.65 -0.20 -9.45
C LYS A 42 10.96 0.72 -8.44
N LYS A 43 10.59 0.18 -7.27
CA LYS A 43 9.98 0.92 -6.15
C LYS A 43 10.79 0.75 -4.87
N TRP A 44 10.72 1.73 -3.97
CA TRP A 44 11.26 1.61 -2.63
C TRP A 44 10.21 1.02 -1.70
N VAL A 45 10.55 -0.07 -1.02
CA VAL A 45 9.63 -0.85 -0.19
C VAL A 45 10.11 -0.83 1.26
N VAL A 46 9.20 -0.62 2.20
CA VAL A 46 9.47 -0.64 3.64
C VAL A 46 8.50 -1.60 4.32
N VAL A 47 9.03 -2.59 5.03
CA VAL A 47 8.26 -3.57 5.80
C VAL A 47 8.19 -3.13 7.26
N ARG A 48 6.99 -2.81 7.72
CA ARG A 48 6.66 -2.50 9.13
C ARG A 48 5.47 -3.37 9.51
N ARG A 49 5.74 -4.53 10.08
CA ARG A 49 4.70 -5.55 10.33
C ARG A 49 3.49 -4.93 11.06
N PRO A 50 2.25 -5.25 10.65
CA PRO A 50 1.89 -6.24 9.63
C PRO A 50 1.84 -5.72 8.18
N TYR A 51 2.37 -4.53 7.88
CA TYR A 51 2.20 -3.91 6.56
C TYR A 51 3.50 -3.80 5.75
N VAL A 52 3.33 -3.73 4.44
CA VAL A 52 4.34 -3.28 3.49
C VAL A 52 3.91 -1.95 2.91
N PHE A 53 4.81 -0.97 2.93
CA PHE A 53 4.61 0.36 2.36
C PHE A 53 5.46 0.50 1.09
N ILE A 54 4.84 0.96 0.01
CA ILE A 54 5.47 1.12 -1.30
C ILE A 54 5.59 2.62 -1.61
N TYR A 55 6.77 3.03 -2.06
CA TYR A 55 7.12 4.41 -2.40
C TYR A 55 7.75 4.46 -3.79
N ASN A 56 7.70 5.61 -4.48
CA ASN A 56 8.40 5.74 -5.77
C ASN A 56 9.92 5.68 -5.61
N ASN A 57 10.45 6.22 -4.52
CA ASN A 57 11.87 6.20 -4.16
C ASN A 57 12.03 6.41 -2.64
N GLU A 58 13.25 6.30 -2.12
CA GLU A 58 13.53 6.43 -0.68
C GLU A 58 13.10 7.78 -0.07
N LYS A 59 13.13 8.86 -0.85
CA LYS A 59 12.79 10.22 -0.40
C LYS A 59 11.35 10.62 -0.69
N ASP A 60 10.54 9.73 -1.29
CA ASP A 60 9.14 10.01 -1.61
C ASP A 60 8.35 10.11 -0.30
N PRO A 61 7.77 11.28 0.03
CA PRO A 61 7.05 11.46 1.28
C PRO A 61 5.67 10.78 1.26
N ILE A 62 5.21 10.31 0.09
CA ILE A 62 3.86 9.78 -0.11
C ILE A 62 3.91 8.27 -0.28
N VAL A 63 3.10 7.56 0.50
CA VAL A 63 2.83 6.13 0.33
C VAL A 63 2.01 5.93 -0.94
N ARG A 64 2.50 5.08 -1.84
CA ARG A 64 1.87 4.76 -3.14
C ARG A 64 1.08 3.45 -3.13
N GLY A 65 1.35 2.58 -2.15
CA GLY A 65 0.63 1.33 -1.97
C GLY A 65 0.87 0.76 -0.58
N ILE A 66 -0.11 0.02 -0.08
CA ILE A 66 -0.06 -0.69 1.20
C ILE A 66 -0.49 -2.13 0.96
N ILE A 67 0.27 -3.08 1.49
CA ILE A 67 -0.09 -4.50 1.49
C ILE A 67 -0.21 -4.97 2.93
N ASN A 68 -1.33 -5.59 3.27
CA ASN A 68 -1.56 -6.21 4.58
C ASN A 68 -1.01 -7.65 4.60
N LEU A 69 0.09 -7.87 5.31
CA LEU A 69 0.74 -9.19 5.41
C LEU A 69 -0.05 -10.19 6.26
N VAL A 70 -1.03 -9.77 7.07
CA VAL A 70 -1.88 -10.70 7.82
C VAL A 70 -2.81 -11.46 6.90
N THR A 71 -3.28 -10.81 5.82
CA THR A 71 -4.24 -11.39 4.88
C THR A 71 -3.62 -11.72 3.53
N SER A 72 -2.32 -11.47 3.33
CA SER A 72 -1.61 -11.77 2.08
C SER A 72 -1.07 -13.18 2.06
N ASN A 73 -1.04 -13.79 0.88
CA ASN A 73 -0.38 -15.08 0.64
C ASN A 73 0.96 -14.85 -0.05
N ILE A 74 1.92 -15.73 0.21
CA ILE A 74 3.23 -15.73 -0.44
C ILE A 74 3.34 -17.03 -1.24
N GLU A 75 3.53 -16.88 -2.55
CA GLU A 75 3.75 -17.98 -3.47
C GLU A 75 5.15 -17.84 -4.07
N TYR A 76 5.84 -18.97 -4.22
CA TYR A 76 7.14 -19.06 -4.84
C TYR A 76 7.10 -20.20 -5.86
N SER A 77 7.56 -19.94 -7.08
CA SER A 77 7.65 -20.93 -8.16
C SER A 77 9.11 -21.12 -8.53
N GLU A 78 9.59 -22.36 -8.51
CA GLU A 78 10.96 -22.71 -8.90
C GLU A 78 11.16 -22.70 -10.42
N ASP A 79 10.07 -22.68 -11.20
CA ASP A 79 10.09 -22.89 -12.67
C ASP A 79 10.58 -21.67 -13.47
N GLN A 80 11.02 -20.59 -12.83
CA GLN A 80 11.50 -19.37 -13.49
C GLN A 80 13.03 -19.19 -13.48
N GLN A 81 13.79 -20.28 -13.38
CA GLN A 81 15.25 -20.24 -13.34
C GLN A 81 15.93 -20.47 -14.70
#